data_AF-A0A3D5DND7-F1
#
_entry.id   AF-A0A3D5DND7-F1
#
_cell.length_a   1.000
_cell.length_b   1.000
_cell.length_c   1.000
_cell.angle_alpha   90.00
_cell.angle_beta   90.00
_cell.angle_gamma   90.00
#
_symmetry.space_group_name_H-M   'P 1'
#
loop_
_entity.id
_entity.type
_entity.pdbx_description
1 polymer ?
#
loop_
_entity_poly.entity_id
_entity_poly.type
_entity_poly.pdbx_seq_one_letter_code
_entity_poly.pdbx_strand_id
1 'polypeptide(L)'
;MPSGLEANATVTRAWTEIVAHHVAAGPPGTDFDSFAQRSPALLDKRLLARHYPARVLASAAARTGWVEPDLAPFPWRPPAGMR
;
A
#
# COMPACT_ATOMS: atom_id res chain seq x y z
N MET A 1 -7.77 25.27 -14.60
CA MET A 1 -8.51 24.03 -14.31
C MET A 1 -7.53 23.10 -13.62
N PRO A 2 -7.72 22.64 -12.37
CA PRO A 2 -6.89 21.54 -11.91
C PRO A 2 -7.15 20.33 -12.82
N SER A 3 -6.02 19.81 -13.29
CA SER A 3 -5.78 18.79 -14.30
C SER A 3 -6.16 17.38 -13.84
N GLY A 4 -6.06 16.40 -14.74
CA GLY A 4 -6.58 15.04 -14.59
C GLY A 4 -6.18 14.31 -13.30
N LEU A 5 -7.05 13.40 -12.88
CA LEU A 5 -6.84 12.30 -11.92
C LEU A 5 -5.58 12.47 -11.03
N GLU A 6 -5.61 13.37 -10.06
CA GLU A 6 -4.55 13.43 -9.06
C GLU A 6 -4.57 12.13 -8.26
N ALA A 7 -3.53 11.30 -8.45
CA ALA A 7 -3.38 10.05 -7.73
C ALA A 7 -3.25 10.34 -6.22
N ASN A 8 -3.90 9.53 -5.40
CA ASN A 8 -3.80 9.68 -3.94
C ASN A 8 -2.41 9.20 -3.47
N ALA A 9 -1.58 10.14 -2.99
CA ALA A 9 -0.19 9.87 -2.64
C ALA A 9 -0.03 8.73 -1.62
N THR A 10 -0.86 8.70 -0.57
CA THR A 10 -0.85 7.63 0.43
C THR A 10 -1.23 6.28 -0.17
N VAL A 11 -2.29 6.21 -0.98
CA VAL A 11 -2.73 4.97 -1.63
C VAL A 11 -1.63 4.41 -2.54
N THR A 12 -1.07 5.26 -3.41
CA THR A 12 -0.03 4.86 -4.36
C THR A 12 1.21 4.34 -3.63
N ARG A 13 1.66 5.06 -2.59
CA ARG A 13 2.83 4.65 -1.82
C ARG A 13 2.57 3.37 -1.02
N ALA A 14 1.45 3.29 -0.31
CA ALA A 14 1.07 2.12 0.47
C ALA A 14 1.01 0.86 -0.40
N TRP A 15 0.34 0.94 -1.54
CA TRP A 15 0.26 -0.18 -2.48
C TRP A 15 1.64 -0.61 -2.99
N THR A 16 2.47 0.35 -3.39
CA THR A 16 3.84 0.07 -3.85
C THR A 16 4.69 -0.61 -2.77
N GLU A 17 4.60 -0.17 -1.52
CA GLU A 17 5.32 -0.80 -0.41
C GLU A 17 4.87 -2.24 -0.17
N ILE A 18 3.56 -2.51 -0.22
CA ILE A 18 3.04 -3.88 -0.04
C ILE A 18 3.48 -4.79 -1.21
N VAL A 19 3.43 -4.30 -2.44
CA VAL A 19 3.91 -5.04 -3.62
C VAL A 19 5.41 -5.32 -3.51
N ALA A 20 6.21 -4.30 -3.19
CA ALA A 20 7.65 -4.44 -3.04
C ALA A 20 8.03 -5.47 -1.96
N HIS A 21 7.31 -5.51 -0.84
CA HIS A 21 7.50 -6.52 0.18
C HIS A 21 7.28 -7.95 -0.35
N HIS A 22 6.20 -8.19 -1.11
CA HIS A 22 5.92 -9.51 -1.67
C HIS A 22 6.90 -9.90 -2.78
N VAL A 23 7.36 -8.93 -3.59
CA VAL A 23 8.40 -9.15 -4.61
C VAL A 23 9.71 -9.58 -3.94
N ALA A 24 10.13 -8.87 -2.88
CA ALA A 24 11.35 -9.17 -2.14
C ALA A 24 11.30 -10.51 -1.38
N ALA A 25 10.11 -10.93 -0.94
CA ALA A 25 9.93 -12.21 -0.25
C ALA A 25 9.89 -13.42 -1.21
N GLY A 26 9.73 -13.20 -2.52
CA GLY A 26 9.60 -14.24 -3.53
C GLY A 26 10.92 -14.59 -4.25
N PRO A 27 10.95 -15.71 -5.00
CA PRO A 27 12.07 -16.04 -5.87
C PRO A 27 12.31 -14.97 -6.95
N PRO A 28 13.57 -14.60 -7.25
CA PRO A 28 13.88 -13.68 -8.33
C PRO A 28 13.49 -14.29 -9.68
N GLY A 29 13.11 -13.43 -10.64
CA GLY A 29 12.71 -13.88 -11.99
C GLY A 29 11.35 -14.58 -12.06
N THR A 30 10.55 -14.54 -11.00
CA THR A 30 9.16 -15.02 -11.08
C THR A 30 8.36 -14.17 -12.08
N ASP A 31 7.62 -14.82 -12.99
CA ASP A 31 6.61 -14.18 -13.81
C ASP A 31 5.42 -13.63 -12.99
N PHE A 32 4.59 -12.80 -13.63
CA PHE A 32 3.48 -12.14 -12.97
C PHE A 32 2.39 -13.10 -12.48
N ASP A 33 2.03 -14.12 -13.27
CA ASP A 33 0.94 -15.03 -12.92
C ASP A 33 1.30 -15.87 -11.69
N SER A 34 2.52 -16.40 -11.68
CA SER A 34 3.09 -17.12 -10.54
C SER A 34 3.21 -16.22 -9.30
N PHE A 35 3.55 -14.93 -9.46
CA PHE A 35 3.57 -13.96 -8.36
C PHE A 35 2.18 -13.69 -7.79
N ALA A 36 1.19 -13.46 -8.67
CA ALA A 36 -0.18 -13.19 -8.30
C ALA A 36 -0.84 -14.38 -7.58
N GLN A 37 -0.54 -15.62 -8.01
CA GLN A 37 -1.01 -16.85 -7.36
C GLN A 37 -0.47 -17.00 -5.93
N ARG A 38 0.77 -16.59 -5.66
CA ARG A 38 1.35 -16.62 -4.31
C ARG A 38 0.89 -15.46 -3.43
N SER A 39 0.49 -14.35 -4.04
CA SER A 39 0.12 -13.11 -3.33
C SER A 39 -1.31 -12.65 -3.68
N PRO A 40 -2.35 -13.51 -3.55
CA PRO A 40 -3.70 -13.20 -4.04
C PRO A 40 -4.33 -11.98 -3.34
N ALA A 41 -3.87 -11.66 -2.13
CA ALA A 41 -4.30 -10.47 -1.40
C ALA A 41 -3.97 -9.16 -2.14
N LEU A 42 -2.94 -9.13 -3.01
CA LEU A 42 -2.59 -7.95 -3.82
C LEU A 42 -3.65 -7.60 -4.87
N LEU A 43 -4.49 -8.56 -5.24
CA LEU A 43 -5.60 -8.38 -6.19
C LEU A 43 -6.90 -7.95 -5.50
N ASP A 44 -6.93 -7.97 -4.16
CA ASP A 44 -8.07 -7.51 -3.39
C ASP A 44 -8.06 -5.98 -3.28
N LYS A 45 -9.05 -5.32 -3.88
CA LYS A 45 -9.24 -3.87 -3.80
C LYS A 45 -9.42 -3.35 -2.37
N ARG A 46 -9.78 -4.24 -1.42
CA ARG A 46 -9.93 -3.92 0.00
C ARG A 46 -8.65 -4.10 0.82
N LEU A 47 -7.53 -4.48 0.20
CA LEU A 47 -6.27 -4.70 0.90
C LEU A 47 -5.86 -3.53 1.80
N LEU A 48 -5.90 -2.29 1.28
CA LEU A 48 -5.52 -1.11 2.05
C LEU A 48 -6.48 -0.82 3.22
N ALA A 49 -7.73 -1.27 3.15
CA ALA A 49 -8.70 -1.10 4.24
C ALA A 49 -8.37 -1.95 5.48
N ARG A 50 -7.40 -2.87 5.39
CA ARG A 50 -6.87 -3.63 6.54
C ARG A 50 -5.91 -2.81 7.38
N HIS A 51 -5.33 -1.76 6.80
CA HIS A 51 -4.30 -0.90 7.41
C HIS A 51 -4.79 0.52 7.69
N TYR A 52 -5.76 0.99 6.90
CA TYR A 52 -6.33 2.33 6.99
C TYR A 52 -7.85 2.29 7.11
N PRO A 53 -8.48 3.24 7.82
CA PRO A 53 -9.91 3.42 7.81
C PRO A 53 -10.26 4.21 6.54
N ALA A 54 -11.45 3.96 5.99
CA ALA A 54 -11.88 4.60 4.74
C ALA A 54 -11.79 6.15 4.79
N ARG A 55 -12.09 6.75 5.96
CA ARG A 55 -12.02 8.21 6.16
C ARG A 55 -10.61 8.79 5.97
N VAL A 56 -9.56 8.03 6.33
CA VAL A 56 -8.16 8.48 6.18
C VAL A 56 -7.77 8.45 4.71
N LEU A 57 -8.05 7.35 4.01
CA LEU A 57 -7.76 7.24 2.57
C LEU A 57 -8.51 8.29 1.75
N ALA A 58 -9.72 8.69 2.18
CA ALA A 58 -10.51 9.74 1.53
C ALA A 58 -10.12 11.18 1.93
N SER A 59 -9.15 11.38 2.83
CA SER A 59 -8.77 12.70 3.34
C SER A 59 -7.92 13.50 2.35
N ALA A 60 -7.89 14.84 2.50
CA ALA A 60 -6.98 15.70 1.74
C ALA A 60 -5.51 15.38 2.05
N ALA A 61 -5.18 15.13 3.32
CA ALA A 61 -3.83 14.76 3.75
C ALA A 61 -3.32 13.48 3.06
N ALA A 62 -4.17 12.47 2.90
CA ALA A 62 -3.80 11.24 2.19
C ALA A 62 -3.57 11.49 0.68
N ARG A 63 -4.36 12.40 0.07
CA ARG A 63 -4.19 12.74 -1.35
C ARG A 63 -2.86 13.43 -1.61
N THR A 64 -2.48 14.39 -0.75
CA THR A 64 -1.32 15.26 -1.00
C THR A 64 -0.03 14.81 -0.30
N GLY A 65 -0.10 13.81 0.59
CA GLY A 65 1.05 13.38 1.37
C GLY A 65 0.97 11.94 1.85
N TRP A 66 1.84 11.62 2.80
CA TRP A 66 1.89 10.32 3.47
C TRP A 66 1.20 10.39 4.83
N VAL A 67 0.21 9.52 5.03
CA VAL A 67 -0.39 9.26 6.34
C VAL A 67 -0.01 7.83 6.74
N GLU A 68 0.45 7.65 7.99
CA GLU A 68 0.75 6.33 8.53
C GLU A 68 -0.53 5.48 8.69
N PRO A 69 -0.46 4.16 8.49
CA PRO A 69 -1.58 3.26 8.76
C PRO A 69 -1.90 3.24 10.26
N ASP A 70 -3.17 3.45 10.61
CA ASP A 70 -3.64 3.58 11.99
C ASP A 70 -4.35 2.32 12.52
N LEU A 71 -4.86 1.45 11.65
CA LEU A 71 -5.53 0.20 12.05
C LEU A 71 -4.53 -0.91 12.34
N ALA A 72 -3.54 -1.05 11.46
CA ALA A 72 -2.47 -2.03 11.60
C ALA A 72 -1.23 -1.54 10.84
N PRO A 73 -0.05 -1.45 11.48
CA PRO A 73 1.18 -1.09 10.79
C PRO A 73 1.55 -2.15 9.75
N PHE A 74 2.36 -1.77 8.77
CA PHE A 74 2.94 -2.75 7.88
C PHE A 74 3.96 -3.62 8.63
N PRO A 75 3.92 -4.96 8.47
CA PRO A 75 4.77 -5.86 9.25
C PRO A 75 6.27 -5.74 8.95
N TRP A 76 6.65 -5.13 7.82
CA TRP A 76 8.05 -4.87 7.45
C TRP A 76 8.57 -3.50 7.91
N ARG A 77 7.72 -2.64 8.47
CA ARG A 77 8.16 -1.35 9.00
C ARG A 77 8.50 -1.49 10.49
N PRO A 78 9.60 -0.87 10.97
CA PRO A 78 9.84 -0.78 12.40
C PRO A 78 8.71 0.01 13.10
N PRO A 79 8.43 -0.26 14.39
CA PRO A 79 7.41 0.47 15.14
C PRO A 79 7.64 1.98 15.06
N ALA A 80 6.56 2.75 14.89
CA ALA A 80 6.63 4.21 14.88
C ALA A 80 7.18 4.70 16.23
N GLY A 81 8.45 5.12 16.25
CA GLY A 81 9.18 5.50 17.47
C GLY A 81 10.63 4.97 17.53
N MET A 82 10.99 4.00 16.68
CA MET A 82 12.36 3.50 16.54
C MET A 82 12.98 4.00 15.21
N ARG A 83 13.00 5.31 15.01
CA ARG A 83 13.65 5.98 13.86
C ARG A 83 14.52 7.13 14.34
#